data_AF-A0A927Z2Y6-F1
#
_entry.id   AF-A0A927Z2Y6-F1
#
_cell.length_a   1.000
_cell.length_b   1.000
_cell.length_c   1.000
_cell.angle_alpha   90.00
_cell.angle_beta   90.00
_cell.angle_gamma   90.00
#
_symmetry.space_group_name_H-M   'P 1'
#
loop_
_entity.id
_entity.type
_entity.pdbx_description
1 polymer ?
#
loop_
_entity_poly.entity_id
_entity_poly.type
_entity_poly.pdbx_seq_one_letter_code
_entity_poly.pdbx_strand_id
1 'polypeptide(L)'
;MAGEIRINTDEVAMAATSIEEINKKLNEKLLEGQAAVKALGSTWEGEASQETVSTFDAFASKYFETYKDMIDSYVVFLREKVEQGYFKTETKNTDIASQFK
;
A
#
# COMPACT_ATOMS: atom_id res chain seq x y z
N MET A 1 3.72 -28.64 -21.93
CA MET A 1 3.05 -27.33 -21.90
C MET A 1 3.05 -26.89 -20.45
N ALA A 2 3.94 -25.96 -20.10
CA ALA A 2 3.96 -25.37 -18.75
C ALA A 2 2.55 -24.80 -18.49
N GLY A 3 1.95 -25.15 -17.35
CA GLY A 3 0.57 -24.83 -17.04
C GLY A 3 0.27 -23.36 -17.31
N GLU A 4 -0.82 -23.10 -18.06
CA GLU A 4 -1.37 -21.75 -18.19
C GLU A 4 -1.62 -21.21 -16.79
N ILE A 5 -0.71 -20.37 -16.30
CA ILE A 5 -1.00 -19.51 -15.15
C ILE A 5 -1.95 -18.45 -15.71
N ARG A 6 -3.25 -18.76 -15.73
CA ARG A 6 -4.31 -17.77 -15.96
C ARG A 6 -4.35 -16.88 -14.72
N ILE A 7 -3.47 -15.88 -14.66
CA ILE A 7 -3.61 -14.81 -13.69
C ILE A 7 -4.83 -14.01 -14.14
N ASN A 8 -5.89 -14.02 -13.33
CA ASN A 8 -7.01 -13.12 -13.53
C ASN A 8 -6.53 -11.71 -13.19
N THR A 9 -6.13 -10.96 -14.21
CA THR A 9 -5.61 -9.59 -14.05
C THR A 9 -6.63 -8.67 -13.38
N ASP A 10 -7.93 -8.95 -13.54
CA ASP A 10 -9.00 -8.19 -12.89
C ASP A 10 -9.02 -8.44 -11.38
N GLU A 11 -8.80 -9.68 -10.93
CA GLU A 11 -8.69 -9.99 -9.50
C GLU A 11 -7.46 -9.33 -8.87
N VAL A 12 -6.35 -9.25 -9.61
CA VAL A 12 -5.14 -8.55 -9.16
C VAL A 12 -5.40 -7.05 -9.04
N ALA A 13 -6.09 -6.45 -10.01
CA ALA A 13 -6.47 -5.03 -9.97
C ALA A 13 -7.41 -4.72 -8.79
N MET A 14 -8.38 -5.60 -8.53
CA MET A 14 -9.28 -5.49 -7.37
C MET A 14 -8.53 -5.62 -6.05
N ALA A 15 -7.60 -6.57 -5.94
CA ALA A 15 -6.76 -6.75 -4.76
C ALA A 15 -5.86 -5.54 -4.52
N ALA A 16 -5.20 -5.03 -5.56
CA ALA A 16 -4.37 -3.83 -5.49
C ALA A 16 -5.17 -2.60 -5.00
N THR A 17 -6.39 -2.44 -5.50
CA THR A 17 -7.31 -1.37 -5.05
C THR A 17 -7.70 -1.53 -3.58
N SER A 18 -8.01 -2.75 -3.16
CA SER A 18 -8.34 -3.05 -1.76
C SER A 18 -7.16 -2.76 -0.82
N ILE A 19 -5.93 -3.12 -1.22
CA ILE A 19 -4.71 -2.85 -0.47
C ILE A 19 -4.48 -1.33 -0.35
N GLU A 20 -4.66 -0.59 -1.45
CA GLU A 20 -4.55 0.88 -1.46
C GLU A 20 -5.54 1.52 -0.48
N GLU A 21 -6.79 1.08 -0.47
CA GLU A 21 -7.81 1.59 0.46
C GLU A 21 -7.48 1.29 1.93
N ILE A 22 -6.99 0.08 2.22
CA ILE A 22 -6.56 -0.30 3.56
C ILE A 22 -5.36 0.55 4.00
N ASN A 23 -4.40 0.82 3.11
CA ASN A 23 -3.24 1.66 3.40
C ASN A 23 -3.66 3.09 3.75
N LYS A 24 -4.62 3.66 3.00
CA LYS A 24 -5.20 4.99 3.31
C LYS A 24 -5.87 5.01 4.68
N LYS A 25 -6.74 4.04 4.97
CA LYS A 25 -7.42 3.91 6.27
C LYS A 25 -6.44 3.73 7.42
N LEU A 26 -5.37 2.96 7.23
CA LEU A 26 -4.32 2.80 8.24
C LEU A 26 -3.64 4.13 8.53
N ASN A 27 -3.22 4.87 7.50
CA ASN A 27 -2.60 6.18 7.66
C ASN A 27 -3.52 7.17 8.37
N GLU A 28 -4.81 7.21 8.02
CA GLU A 28 -5.82 8.04 8.71
C GLU A 28 -5.90 7.69 10.20
N LYS A 29 -5.99 6.40 10.55
CA LYS A 29 -6.06 5.95 11.96
C LYS A 29 -4.79 6.29 12.74
N LEU A 30 -3.63 6.20 12.10
CA LEU A 30 -2.36 6.57 12.70
C LEU A 30 -2.30 8.09 13.00
N LEU A 31 -2.75 8.93 12.07
CA LEU A 31 -2.84 10.39 12.26
C LEU A 31 -3.88 10.78 13.32
N GLU A 32 -5.05 10.13 13.32
CA GLU A 32 -6.06 10.29 14.38
C GLU A 32 -5.48 9.95 15.76
N GLY A 33 -4.73 8.85 15.86
CA GLY A 33 -4.05 8.44 17.09
C GLY A 33 -3.02 9.48 17.57
N GLN A 34 -2.22 10.01 16.66
CA GLN A 34 -1.26 11.09 16.97
C GLN A 34 -1.97 12.34 17.51
N ALA A 35 -3.08 12.73 16.87
CA ALA A 35 -3.86 13.87 17.31
C ALA A 35 -4.47 13.64 18.71
N ALA A 36 -4.96 12.44 18.99
CA ALA A 36 -5.49 12.07 20.29
C ALA A 36 -4.42 12.11 21.40
N VAL A 37 -3.21 11.60 21.13
CA VAL A 37 -2.08 11.67 22.07
C VAL A 37 -1.66 13.11 22.34
N LYS A 38 -1.61 13.96 21.30
CA LYS A 38 -1.33 15.39 21.46
C LYS A 38 -2.41 16.11 22.27
N ALA A 39 -3.68 15.76 22.06
CA ALA A 39 -4.78 16.31 22.83
C ALA A 39 -4.73 15.91 24.30
N LEU A 40 -4.30 14.67 24.62
CA LEU A 40 -4.08 14.24 26.01
C LEU A 40 -3.06 15.12 26.72
N GLY A 41 -1.98 15.54 26.03
CA GLY A 41 -0.99 16.46 26.59
C GLY A 41 -1.54 17.81 27.07
N SER A 42 -2.69 18.24 26.56
CA SER A 42 -3.36 19.49 27.00
C SER A 42 -4.14 19.35 28.31
N THR A 43 -4.43 18.11 28.74
CA THR A 43 -5.24 17.82 29.94
C THR A 43 -4.45 17.04 30.99
N TRP A 44 -3.40 16.34 30.58
CA TRP A 44 -2.47 15.64 31.44
C TRP A 44 -1.11 16.36 31.37
N GLU A 45 -0.84 17.20 32.36
CA GLU A 45 0.43 17.90 32.49
C GLU A 45 1.41 17.11 33.37
N GLY A 46 2.67 17.03 32.94
CA GLY A 46 3.74 16.36 33.67
C GLY A 46 4.79 15.73 32.74
N GLU A 47 5.92 15.35 33.33
CA GLU A 47 7.06 14.74 32.61
C GLU A 47 6.66 13.46 31.86
N ALA A 48 5.81 12.63 32.46
CA ALA A 48 5.28 11.41 31.83
C ALA A 48 4.44 11.69 30.57
N SER A 49 3.69 12.80 30.55
CA SER A 49 2.88 13.21 29.41
C SER A 49 3.77 13.69 28.26
N GLN A 50 4.77 14.52 28.57
CA GLN A 50 5.76 14.98 27.58
C GLN A 50 6.53 13.80 26.97
N GLU A 51 6.97 12.83 27.79
CA GLU A 51 7.67 11.64 27.31
C GLU A 51 6.78 10.77 26.41
N THR A 52 5.50 10.63 26.74
CA THR A 52 4.53 9.88 25.94
C THR A 52 4.30 10.54 24.57
N VAL A 53 4.10 11.86 24.55
CA VAL A 53 3.92 12.62 23.30
C VAL A 53 5.19 12.53 22.44
N SER A 54 6.36 12.72 23.05
CA SER A 54 7.66 12.63 22.37
C SER A 54 7.90 11.24 21.76
N THR A 55 7.65 10.18 22.52
CA THR A 55 7.77 8.79 22.05
C THR A 55 6.84 8.51 20.88
N PHE A 56 5.59 8.99 20.96
CA PHE A 56 4.62 8.78 19.88
C PHE A 56 4.97 9.59 18.63
N ASP A 57 5.45 10.82 18.76
CA ASP A 57 5.91 11.63 17.63
C ASP A 57 7.15 11.01 16.96
N ALA A 58 8.08 10.45 17.74
CA ALA A 58 9.22 9.70 17.21
C ALA A 58 8.78 8.44 16.46
N PHE A 59 7.78 7.71 16.98
CA PHE A 59 7.16 6.59 16.28
C PHE A 59 6.51 7.03 14.97
N ALA A 60 5.70 8.10 15.00
CA ALA A 60 5.02 8.62 13.84
C ALA A 60 5.99 9.02 12.73
N SER A 61 7.02 9.81 13.08
CA SER A 61 8.04 10.27 12.14
C SER A 61 8.83 9.14 11.51
N LYS A 62 9.02 8.02 12.20
CA LYS A 62 9.83 6.91 11.70
C LYS A 62 9.04 5.94 10.83
N TYR A 63 7.76 5.75 11.13
CA TYR A 63 7.03 4.59 10.64
C TYR A 63 5.80 4.92 9.80
N PHE A 64 5.15 6.08 9.97
CA PHE A 64 3.89 6.35 9.24
C PHE A 64 4.13 6.41 7.73
N GLU A 65 5.09 7.23 7.30
CA GLU A 65 5.45 7.38 5.89
C GLU A 65 6.11 6.12 5.34
N THR A 66 7.07 5.54 6.07
CA THR A 66 7.77 4.31 5.65
C THR A 66 6.82 3.14 5.36
N TYR A 67 5.84 2.89 6.23
CA TYR A 67 4.87 1.81 6.01
C TYR A 67 3.91 2.12 4.88
N LYS A 68 3.47 3.38 4.78
CA LYS A 68 2.63 3.84 3.68
C LYS A 68 3.33 3.63 2.34
N ASP A 69 4.57 4.07 2.21
CA ASP A 69 5.37 4.01 0.97
C ASP A 69 5.69 2.57 0.56
N MET A 70 5.97 1.69 1.52
CA MET A 70 6.20 0.27 1.26
C MET A 70 4.96 -0.38 0.64
N ILE A 71 3.78 -0.11 1.22
CA ILE A 71 2.53 -0.69 0.74
C ILE A 71 2.13 -0.07 -0.61
N ASP A 72 2.29 1.25 -0.77
CA ASP A 72 2.02 1.94 -2.05
C ASP A 72 2.94 1.41 -3.17
N SER A 73 4.22 1.16 -2.87
CA SER A 73 5.15 0.55 -3.82
C SER A 73 4.72 -0.87 -4.24
N TYR A 74 4.16 -1.65 -3.31
CA TYR A 74 3.62 -2.98 -3.62
C TYR A 74 2.37 -2.90 -4.50
N VAL A 75 1.47 -1.94 -4.24
CA VAL A 75 0.30 -1.66 -5.10
C VAL A 75 0.74 -1.29 -6.52
N VAL A 76 1.75 -0.42 -6.65
CA VAL A 76 2.33 -0.06 -7.96
C VAL A 76 2.89 -1.29 -8.66
N PHE A 77 3.62 -2.15 -7.96
CA PHE A 77 4.13 -3.40 -8.53
C PHE A 77 2.99 -4.29 -9.07
N LEU A 78 1.91 -4.48 -8.29
CA LEU A 78 0.77 -5.28 -8.72
C LEU A 78 0.11 -4.72 -10.00
N ARG A 79 -0.08 -3.40 -10.08
CA ARG A 79 -0.68 -2.75 -11.25
C ARG A 79 0.24 -2.73 -12.47
N GLU A 80 1.50 -2.38 -12.31
CA GLU A 80 2.40 -2.19 -13.46
C GLU A 80 3.01 -3.49 -13.98
N LYS A 81 3.31 -4.44 -13.10
CA LYS A 81 4.07 -5.64 -13.48
C LYS A 81 3.19 -6.84 -13.68
N VAL A 82 2.11 -6.97 -12.92
CA VAL A 82 1.22 -8.13 -13.00
C VAL A 82 0.07 -7.88 -13.97
N GLU A 83 -0.64 -6.75 -13.85
CA GLU A 83 -1.76 -6.42 -14.75
C GLU A 83 -1.26 -6.02 -16.16
N GLN A 84 -0.45 -4.96 -16.28
CA GLN A 84 0.00 -4.47 -17.59
C GLN A 84 1.06 -5.38 -18.26
N GLY A 85 1.91 -6.03 -17.47
CA GLY A 85 2.95 -6.93 -17.97
C GLY A 85 2.38 -8.18 -18.63
N TYR A 86 1.28 -8.71 -18.07
CA TYR A 86 0.57 -9.86 -18.62
C TYR A 86 -0.15 -9.48 -19.92
N PHE A 87 -0.91 -8.38 -19.94
CA PHE A 87 -1.62 -7.91 -21.14
C PHE A 87 -0.68 -7.67 -22.34
N LYS A 88 0.48 -7.02 -22.11
CA LYS A 88 1.49 -6.79 -23.16
C LYS A 88 2.10 -8.08 -23.68
N THR A 89 2.35 -9.05 -22.80
CA THR A 89 2.95 -10.35 -23.19
C THR A 89 1.96 -11.20 -23.96
N GLU A 90 0.70 -11.23 -23.51
CA GLU A 90 -0.37 -11.97 -24.18
C GLU A 90 -0.69 -11.37 -25.56
N THR A 91 -0.82 -10.04 -25.66
CA THR A 91 -1.05 -9.34 -26.93
C THR A 91 0.10 -9.61 -27.92
N LYS A 92 1.35 -9.54 -27.45
CA LYS A 92 2.52 -9.84 -28.30
C LYS A 92 2.53 -11.29 -28.77
N ASN A 93 2.15 -12.24 -27.91
CA ASN A 93 2.08 -13.65 -28.27
C ASN A 93 0.94 -13.93 -29.26
N THR A 94 -0.23 -13.31 -29.11
CA THR A 94 -1.33 -13.42 -30.08
C THR A 94 -0.99 -12.77 -31.41
N ASP A 95 -0.32 -11.61 -31.40
CA ASP A 95 0.13 -10.93 -32.62
C ASP A 95 1.13 -11.80 -33.38
N ILE A 96 2.15 -12.33 -32.70
CA ILE A 96 3.13 -13.24 -33.31
C ILE A 96 2.44 -14.51 -33.84
N ALA A 97 1.53 -15.11 -33.06
CA ALA A 97 0.79 -16.30 -33.50
C ALA A 97 -0.11 -16.02 -34.72
N SER A 98 -0.69 -14.81 -34.82
CA SER A 98 -1.48 -14.39 -35.97
C SER A 98 -0.65 -14.18 -37.23
N GLN A 99 0.64 -13.84 -37.09
CA GLN A 99 1.58 -13.70 -38.20
C GLN A 99 2.11 -15.04 -38.73
N PHE A 100 1.93 -16.13 -37.99
CA PHE A 100 2.29 -17.49 -38.42
C PHE A 100 1.09 -18.29 -38.99
N LYS A 101 -0.08 -17.65 -39.15
CA LYS A 101 -1.24 -18.18 -39.88
C LYS A 101 -1.22 -17.70 -41.33
#